data_AF-A0AAU5QF77-F1
#
_entry.id   AF-A0AAU5QF77-F1
#
_cell.length_a   1.000
_cell.length_b   1.000
_cell.length_c   1.000
_cell.angle_alpha   90.00
_cell.angle_beta   90.00
_cell.angle_gamma   90.00
#
_symmetry.space_group_name_H-M   'P 1'
#
loop_
_entity.id
_entity.type
_entity.pdbx_description
1 polymer ?
#
loop_
_entity_poly.entity_id
_entity_poly.type
_entity_poly.pdbx_seq_one_letter_code
_entity_poly.pdbx_strand_id
1 'polypeptide(L)'
;MLAAARAVVVVASTVVFAGLVVAASITGLSAFLVLTPVAGAFWLLVLIDSGYRIGREWAHRRRRRASRAQRDAWTPGADVRPPIDYAGVLRRPSGNDPVDHQGDFRAVGIRLAVLPALAVLFLTVQTVFLNNGESLAIGFILAECLLLVAMIWTIWTGQEPSRPWVVSRMRGEVFRREMFLLLAGVGPYLGLSSEDAERVRDARLNVLSNAEQAQLDELNRFADRTTLGDEHHWQDEVWRRNSPQQGPAPDVVDRMRTYLDYRIRRQALFMELSVEKCERTERSLGRVAKAMVLAGIAVALCYAALLLAGPDGHTPSTTAAIVALLAAGLPPLCNAVLAIQNLFAAQRLAASYRETRQELLGHENTLRTLLSKPATPDAVVLFRALAVRVELTLAEELRRWRIIVVKPEFDAGL
;
A
#
# COMPACT_ATOMS: atom_id res chain seq x y z
N MET A 1 -21.33 5.24 4.75
CA MET A 1 -22.18 4.10 5.16
C MET A 1 -21.37 2.89 5.60
N LEU A 2 -20.37 2.42 4.84
CA LEU A 2 -19.56 1.23 5.19
C LEU A 2 -18.84 1.28 6.56
N ALA A 3 -18.28 2.43 6.94
CA ALA A 3 -17.60 2.59 8.24
C ALA A 3 -18.54 2.42 9.44
N ALA A 4 -19.78 2.93 9.32
CA ALA A 4 -20.79 2.82 10.37
C ALA A 4 -21.28 1.37 10.50
N ALA A 5 -21.51 0.69 9.37
CA ALA A 5 -21.86 -0.74 9.36
C ALA A 5 -20.77 -1.59 10.05
N ARG A 6 -19.49 -1.36 9.74
CA ARG A 6 -18.37 -2.06 10.41
C ARG A 6 -18.30 -1.79 11.90
N ALA A 7 -18.54 -0.54 12.33
CA ALA A 7 -18.58 -0.21 13.75
C ALA A 7 -19.75 -0.93 14.47
N VAL A 8 -20.93 -0.99 13.84
CA VAL A 8 -22.08 -1.75 14.35
C VAL A 8 -21.74 -3.23 14.49
N VAL A 9 -21.06 -3.83 13.50
CA VAL A 9 -20.63 -5.24 13.56
C VAL A 9 -19.68 -5.49 14.74
N VAL A 10 -18.70 -4.62 14.97
CA VAL A 10 -17.77 -4.74 16.12
C VAL A 10 -18.50 -4.58 17.44
N VAL A 11 -19.41 -3.61 17.56
CA VAL A 11 -20.19 -3.40 18.79
C VAL A 11 -21.10 -4.59 19.05
N ALA A 12 -21.83 -5.06 18.04
CA ALA A 12 -22.73 -6.21 18.16
C ALA A 12 -21.96 -7.48 18.55
N SER A 13 -20.84 -7.78 17.91
CA SER A 13 -20.02 -8.95 18.26
C SER A 13 -19.46 -8.85 19.69
N THR A 14 -19.08 -7.64 20.13
CA THR A 14 -18.59 -7.39 21.50
C THR A 14 -19.70 -7.61 22.54
N VAL A 15 -20.92 -7.14 22.27
CA VAL A 15 -22.08 -7.34 23.17
C VAL A 15 -22.44 -8.82 23.25
N VAL A 16 -22.47 -9.53 22.12
CA VAL A 16 -22.74 -10.98 22.09
C VAL A 16 -21.67 -11.75 22.89
N PHE A 17 -20.39 -11.44 22.67
CA PHE A 17 -19.30 -12.07 23.42
C PHE A 17 -19.41 -11.79 24.92
N ALA A 18 -19.65 -10.54 25.32
CA ALA A 18 -19.80 -10.16 26.73
C ALA A 18 -21.00 -10.88 27.39
N GLY A 19 -22.14 -10.94 26.69
CA GLY A 19 -23.32 -11.68 27.17
C GLY A 19 -23.03 -13.16 27.39
N LEU A 20 -22.26 -13.78 26.49
CA LEU A 20 -21.88 -15.19 26.60
C LEU A 20 -20.90 -15.44 27.76
N VAL A 21 -19.94 -14.54 27.99
CA VAL A 21 -19.05 -14.59 29.16
C VAL A 21 -19.86 -14.50 30.46
N VAL A 22 -20.77 -13.53 30.56
CA VAL A 22 -21.63 -13.36 31.74
C VAL A 22 -22.50 -14.59 31.97
N ALA A 23 -23.12 -15.14 30.91
CA ALA A 23 -23.91 -16.36 31.00
C ALA A 23 -23.07 -17.55 31.46
N ALA A 24 -21.84 -17.72 30.94
CA ALA A 24 -20.93 -18.77 31.36
C ALA A 24 -20.54 -18.64 32.84
N SER A 25 -20.25 -17.42 33.31
CA SER A 25 -19.91 -17.14 34.71
C SER A 25 -21.07 -17.38 35.68
N ILE A 26 -22.30 -17.04 35.30
CA ILE A 26 -23.48 -17.18 36.17
C ILE A 26 -23.97 -18.62 36.21
N THR A 27 -24.05 -19.29 35.06
CA THR A 27 -24.69 -20.60 34.96
C THR A 27 -23.75 -21.77 35.26
N GLY A 28 -22.44 -21.61 35.03
CA GLY A 28 -21.45 -22.68 35.20
C GLY A 28 -21.67 -23.88 34.28
N LEU A 29 -22.58 -23.81 33.30
CA LEU A 29 -22.86 -24.92 32.40
C LEU A 29 -21.65 -25.15 31.47
N SER A 30 -21.24 -26.42 31.36
CA SER A 30 -20.09 -26.85 30.55
C SER A 30 -20.18 -26.35 29.11
N ALA A 31 -21.37 -26.36 28.51
CA ALA A 31 -21.59 -25.86 27.16
C ALA A 31 -21.21 -24.37 27.00
N PHE A 32 -21.59 -23.50 27.95
CA PHE A 32 -21.24 -22.07 27.88
C PHE A 32 -19.74 -21.84 28.13
N LEU A 33 -19.13 -22.64 29.00
CA LEU A 33 -17.69 -22.60 29.24
C LEU A 33 -16.90 -23.00 27.98
N VAL A 34 -17.29 -24.07 27.28
CA VAL A 34 -16.68 -24.49 26.00
C VAL A 34 -16.85 -23.41 24.92
N LEU A 35 -18.03 -22.80 24.83
CA LEU A 35 -18.31 -21.79 23.80
C LEU A 35 -17.57 -20.46 24.02
N THR A 36 -17.14 -20.17 25.25
CA THR A 36 -16.54 -18.87 25.58
C THR A 36 -15.25 -18.59 24.80
N PRO A 37 -14.23 -19.47 24.79
CA PRO A 37 -13.02 -19.25 23.98
C PRO A 37 -13.32 -19.20 22.48
N VAL A 38 -14.26 -20.01 21.99
CA VAL A 38 -14.66 -20.05 20.57
C VAL A 38 -15.30 -18.72 20.14
N ALA A 39 -16.22 -18.20 20.95
CA ALA A 39 -16.80 -16.87 20.75
C ALA A 39 -15.75 -15.76 20.82
N GLY A 40 -14.76 -15.90 21.72
CA GLY A 40 -13.61 -15.01 21.81
C GLY A 40 -12.75 -15.00 20.54
N ALA A 41 -12.47 -16.17 19.96
CA ALA A 41 -11.74 -16.28 18.69
C ALA A 41 -12.53 -15.65 17.53
N PHE A 42 -13.86 -15.88 17.46
CA PHE A 42 -14.71 -15.23 16.46
C PHE A 42 -14.71 -13.70 16.62
N TRP A 43 -14.82 -13.21 17.86
CA TRP A 43 -14.74 -11.79 18.16
C TRP A 43 -13.38 -11.20 17.73
N LEU A 44 -12.26 -11.90 17.98
CA LEU A 44 -10.93 -11.48 17.52
C LEU A 44 -10.85 -11.43 15.98
N LEU A 45 -11.45 -12.40 15.27
CA LEU A 45 -11.50 -12.39 13.80
C LEU A 45 -12.25 -11.17 13.26
N VAL A 46 -13.37 -10.80 13.89
CA VAL A 46 -14.13 -9.59 13.56
C VAL A 46 -13.30 -8.34 13.87
N LEU A 47 -12.65 -8.30 15.02
CA LEU A 47 -11.82 -7.17 15.45
C LEU A 47 -10.62 -6.95 14.52
N ILE A 48 -9.95 -8.01 14.08
CA ILE A 48 -8.81 -7.92 13.17
C ILE A 48 -9.24 -7.31 11.83
N ASP A 49 -10.32 -7.80 11.21
CA ASP A 49 -10.76 -7.30 9.91
C ASP A 49 -11.39 -5.90 10.01
N SER A 50 -12.43 -5.75 10.85
CA SER A 50 -13.17 -4.49 10.94
C SER A 50 -12.35 -3.41 11.65
N GLY A 51 -11.62 -3.77 12.71
CA GLY A 51 -10.75 -2.84 13.44
C GLY A 51 -9.60 -2.32 12.59
N TYR A 52 -8.97 -3.18 11.77
CA TYR A 52 -7.98 -2.71 10.80
C TYR A 52 -8.56 -1.69 9.82
N ARG A 53 -9.71 -1.99 9.21
CA ARG A 53 -10.35 -1.12 8.22
C ARG A 53 -10.76 0.23 8.83
N ILE A 54 -11.38 0.22 10.01
CA ILE A 54 -11.75 1.44 10.76
C ILE A 54 -10.50 2.25 11.12
N GLY A 55 -9.47 1.60 11.67
CA GLY A 55 -8.20 2.23 12.03
C GLY A 55 -7.49 2.85 10.83
N ARG A 56 -7.50 2.15 9.68
CA ARG A 56 -6.96 2.65 8.40
C ARG A 56 -7.69 3.90 7.93
N GLU A 57 -9.02 3.89 7.92
CA GLU A 57 -9.84 5.04 7.52
C GLU A 57 -9.62 6.24 8.43
N TRP A 58 -9.59 6.01 9.75
CA TRP A 58 -9.26 7.04 10.73
C TRP A 58 -7.85 7.61 10.50
N ALA A 59 -6.85 6.73 10.33
CA ALA A 59 -5.48 7.14 10.06
C ALA A 59 -5.36 7.87 8.73
N HIS A 60 -6.14 7.50 7.71
CA HIS A 60 -6.17 8.20 6.44
C HIS A 60 -6.75 9.61 6.60
N ARG A 61 -7.88 9.75 7.31
CA ARG A 61 -8.51 11.06 7.61
C ARG A 61 -7.58 11.96 8.43
N ARG A 62 -6.99 11.43 9.51
CA ARG A 62 -6.02 12.15 10.35
C ARG A 62 -4.82 12.63 9.54
N ARG A 63 -4.25 11.77 8.69
CA ARG A 63 -3.14 12.14 7.80
C ARG A 63 -3.53 13.19 6.78
N ARG A 64 -4.71 13.07 6.16
CA ARG A 64 -5.21 14.08 5.24
C ARG A 64 -5.31 15.45 5.90
N ARG A 65 -5.69 15.52 7.18
CA ARG A 65 -5.71 16.77 7.96
C ARG A 65 -4.30 17.30 8.23
N ALA A 66 -3.39 16.42 8.64
CA ALA A 66 -2.01 16.80 8.95
C ALA A 66 -1.24 17.33 7.73
N SER A 67 -1.50 16.79 6.53
CA SER A 67 -0.85 17.24 5.30
C SER A 67 -1.62 18.31 4.52
N ARG A 68 -2.66 18.93 5.11
CA ARG A 68 -3.41 20.02 4.45
C ARG A 68 -2.49 21.19 4.13
N ALA A 69 -1.82 21.74 5.13
CA ALA A 69 -0.94 22.90 4.94
C ALA A 69 0.12 22.68 3.84
N GLN A 70 0.73 21.50 3.75
CA GLN A 70 1.70 21.17 2.69
C GLN A 70 1.05 21.04 1.31
N ARG A 71 -0.19 20.55 1.22
CA ARG A 71 -0.93 20.48 -0.05
C ARG A 71 -1.47 21.85 -0.47
N ASP A 72 -1.92 22.63 0.49
CA ASP A 72 -2.41 23.99 0.29
C ASP A 72 -1.24 24.92 -0.07
N ALA A 73 -0.02 24.65 0.41
CA ALA A 73 1.20 25.30 -0.05
C ALA A 73 1.59 24.95 -1.50
N TRP A 74 1.10 23.82 -2.02
CA TRP A 74 1.24 23.42 -3.43
C TRP A 74 0.00 23.85 -4.24
N THR A 75 -0.41 25.11 -4.16
CA THR A 75 -1.35 25.65 -5.15
C THR A 75 -0.56 26.11 -6.37
N PRO A 76 -0.83 25.57 -7.58
CA PRO A 76 -0.28 26.15 -8.81
C PRO A 76 -0.58 27.65 -8.88
N GLY A 77 0.29 28.43 -9.52
CA GLY A 77 0.05 29.84 -9.76
C GLY A 77 -1.28 30.05 -10.51
N ALA A 78 -1.94 31.20 -10.28
CA ALA A 78 -3.21 31.52 -10.94
C ALA A 78 -3.08 31.59 -12.48
N ASP A 79 -1.86 31.78 -12.97
CA ASP A 79 -1.46 31.79 -14.37
C ASP A 79 -1.28 30.39 -14.98
N VAL A 80 -1.30 29.32 -14.17
CA VAL A 80 -1.03 27.95 -14.63
C VAL A 80 -2.33 27.23 -15.00
N ARG A 81 -2.54 27.04 -16.30
CA ARG A 81 -3.67 26.31 -16.84
C ARG A 81 -3.65 24.83 -16.40
N PRO A 82 -4.75 24.24 -15.93
CA PRO A 82 -4.76 22.81 -15.60
C PRO A 82 -4.66 21.95 -16.87
N PRO A 83 -4.07 20.73 -16.78
CA PRO A 83 -3.83 19.88 -17.95
C PRO A 83 -5.10 19.59 -18.77
N ILE A 84 -6.23 19.42 -18.08
CA ILE A 84 -7.53 19.07 -18.69
C ILE A 84 -8.12 20.18 -19.56
N ASP A 85 -7.61 21.41 -19.45
CA ASP A 85 -8.12 22.51 -20.25
C ASP A 85 -7.42 22.55 -21.61
N TYR A 86 -6.31 21.84 -21.81
CA TYR A 86 -5.62 21.78 -23.11
C TYR A 86 -6.41 20.91 -24.08
N ALA A 87 -6.43 21.33 -25.35
CA ALA A 87 -7.12 20.61 -26.41
C ALA A 87 -6.67 19.14 -26.46
N GLY A 88 -7.67 18.27 -26.48
CA GLY A 88 -7.49 16.82 -26.53
C GLY A 88 -7.07 16.14 -25.23
N VAL A 89 -6.82 16.85 -24.13
CA VAL A 89 -6.45 16.24 -22.85
C VAL A 89 -7.70 15.82 -22.07
N LEU A 90 -7.97 14.51 -21.98
CA LEU A 90 -9.17 13.98 -21.34
C LEU A 90 -9.02 13.79 -19.83
N ARG A 91 -10.13 14.02 -19.10
CA ARG A 91 -10.25 13.61 -17.70
C ARG A 91 -10.20 12.10 -17.60
N ARG A 92 -9.59 11.59 -16.53
CA ARG A 92 -9.70 10.18 -16.16
C ARG A 92 -11.18 9.81 -16.09
N PRO A 93 -11.64 8.75 -16.78
CA PRO A 93 -13.00 8.27 -16.66
C PRO A 93 -13.31 8.05 -15.18
N SER A 94 -14.43 8.60 -14.70
CA SER A 94 -14.94 8.31 -13.37
C SER A 94 -15.39 6.85 -13.37
N GLY A 95 -14.49 5.93 -12.99
CA GLY A 95 -14.88 4.56 -12.71
C GLY A 95 -15.87 4.51 -11.54
N ASN A 96 -16.54 3.37 -11.38
CA ASN A 96 -17.26 3.01 -10.15
C ASN A 96 -16.40 3.33 -8.92
N ASP A 97 -17.04 3.63 -7.79
CA ASP A 97 -16.38 3.99 -6.52
C ASP A 97 -15.06 3.21 -6.34
N PRO A 98 -13.93 3.90 -6.10
CA PRO A 98 -12.63 3.26 -6.13
C PRO A 98 -12.56 2.15 -5.09
N VAL A 99 -12.53 0.90 -5.54
CA VAL A 99 -12.37 -0.27 -4.68
C VAL A 99 -11.01 -0.16 -3.98
N ASP A 100 -11.00 -0.27 -2.64
CA ASP A 100 -9.78 -0.13 -1.84
C ASP A 100 -8.94 -1.41 -1.86
N HIS A 101 -8.44 -1.80 -3.04
CA HIS A 101 -7.61 -3.00 -3.23
C HIS A 101 -6.36 -3.01 -2.33
N GLN A 102 -5.78 -1.84 -2.04
CA GLN A 102 -4.66 -1.72 -1.09
C GLN A 102 -5.11 -2.01 0.35
N GLY A 103 -6.36 -1.70 0.69
CA GLY A 103 -7.02 -2.04 1.94
C GLY A 103 -7.07 -3.53 2.13
N ASP A 104 -7.66 -4.20 1.15
CA ASP A 104 -7.91 -5.64 1.20
C ASP A 104 -6.61 -6.43 1.21
N PHE A 105 -5.64 -6.11 0.34
CA PHE A 105 -4.31 -6.73 0.34
C PHE A 105 -3.65 -6.71 1.73
N ARG A 106 -3.65 -5.54 2.38
CA ARG A 106 -3.02 -5.39 3.70
C ARG A 106 -3.83 -6.06 4.81
N ALA A 107 -5.15 -6.06 4.72
CA ALA A 107 -6.00 -6.75 5.68
C ALA A 107 -5.72 -8.26 5.67
N VAL A 108 -5.61 -8.86 4.47
CA VAL A 108 -5.24 -10.27 4.28
C VAL A 108 -3.86 -10.54 4.88
N GLY A 109 -2.84 -9.73 4.53
CA GLY A 109 -1.49 -9.93 5.06
C GLY A 109 -1.40 -9.77 6.58
N ILE A 110 -2.12 -8.81 7.18
CA ILE A 110 -2.17 -8.63 8.64
C ILE A 110 -2.86 -9.83 9.30
N ARG A 111 -3.95 -10.33 8.72
CA ARG A 111 -4.63 -11.53 9.23
C ARG A 111 -3.67 -12.73 9.24
N LEU A 112 -2.96 -12.98 8.13
CA LEU A 112 -1.99 -14.07 8.04
C LEU A 112 -0.81 -13.93 9.02
N ALA A 113 -0.41 -12.70 9.35
CA ALA A 113 0.63 -12.45 10.36
C ALA A 113 0.15 -12.70 11.80
N VAL A 114 -1.12 -12.38 12.11
CA VAL A 114 -1.65 -12.37 13.48
C VAL A 114 -2.27 -13.70 13.89
N LEU A 115 -2.95 -14.41 12.98
CA LEU A 115 -3.66 -15.65 13.33
C LEU A 115 -2.77 -16.75 13.93
N PRO A 116 -1.55 -17.03 13.41
CA PRO A 116 -0.67 -18.02 14.02
C PRO A 116 -0.29 -17.64 15.46
N ALA A 117 0.01 -16.37 15.71
CA ALA A 117 0.38 -15.89 17.03
C ALA A 117 -0.79 -16.01 18.03
N LEU A 118 -2.02 -15.74 17.59
CA LEU A 118 -3.21 -15.93 18.41
C LEU A 118 -3.50 -17.41 18.67
N ALA A 119 -3.33 -18.29 17.69
CA ALA A 119 -3.48 -19.73 17.88
C ALA A 119 -2.52 -20.25 18.96
N VAL A 120 -1.23 -19.88 18.87
CA VAL A 120 -0.23 -20.22 19.89
C VAL A 120 -0.61 -19.65 21.26
N LEU A 121 -1.11 -18.41 21.33
CA LEU A 121 -1.56 -17.82 22.59
C LEU A 121 -2.71 -18.62 23.22
N PHE A 122 -3.70 -19.03 22.43
CA PHE A 122 -4.84 -19.82 22.90
C PHE A 122 -4.41 -21.19 23.42
N LEU A 123 -3.51 -21.86 22.69
CA LEU A 123 -2.89 -23.11 23.13
C LEU A 123 -2.06 -22.92 24.41
N THR A 124 -1.34 -21.80 24.52
CA THR A 124 -0.55 -21.49 25.71
C THR A 124 -1.45 -21.26 26.93
N VAL A 125 -2.58 -20.57 26.76
CA VAL A 125 -3.56 -20.40 27.84
C VAL A 125 -4.10 -21.76 28.29
N GLN A 126 -4.44 -22.64 27.35
CA GLN A 126 -4.91 -23.99 27.66
C GLN A 126 -3.88 -24.80 28.45
N THR A 127 -2.63 -24.79 28.01
CA THR A 127 -1.56 -25.60 28.61
C THR A 127 -1.08 -25.08 29.97
N VAL A 128 -1.13 -23.77 30.20
CA VAL A 128 -0.63 -23.13 31.42
C VAL A 128 -1.66 -23.06 32.54
N PHE A 129 -2.94 -22.85 32.21
CA PHE A 129 -3.97 -22.56 33.22
C PHE A 129 -4.98 -23.67 33.47
N LEU A 130 -5.12 -24.64 32.55
CA LEU A 130 -6.27 -25.55 32.55
C LEU A 130 -5.81 -27.01 32.58
N ASN A 131 -6.50 -27.83 33.38
CA ASN A 131 -6.23 -29.26 33.39
C ASN A 131 -6.85 -29.94 32.17
N ASN A 132 -6.26 -31.08 31.79
CA ASN A 132 -6.78 -31.89 30.68
C ASN A 132 -8.20 -32.38 30.99
N GLY A 133 -9.14 -32.17 30.05
CA GLY A 133 -10.53 -32.60 30.17
C GLY A 133 -11.51 -31.56 30.73
N GLU A 134 -11.01 -30.40 31.19
CA GLU A 134 -11.89 -29.29 31.60
C GLU A 134 -12.63 -28.67 30.41
N SER A 135 -13.87 -28.24 30.62
CA SER A 135 -14.71 -27.64 29.58
C SER A 135 -14.06 -26.41 28.92
N LEU A 136 -13.37 -25.58 29.69
CA LEU A 136 -12.63 -24.43 29.15
C LEU A 136 -11.45 -24.87 28.28
N ALA A 137 -10.73 -25.94 28.66
CA ALA A 137 -9.58 -26.46 27.90
C ALA A 137 -10.03 -26.92 26.51
N ILE A 138 -11.15 -27.65 26.45
CA ILE A 138 -11.77 -28.06 25.19
C ILE A 138 -12.14 -26.82 24.35
N GLY A 139 -12.71 -25.79 24.97
CA GLY A 139 -13.05 -24.54 24.30
C GLY A 139 -11.84 -23.85 23.65
N PHE A 140 -10.71 -23.77 24.36
CA PHE A 140 -9.48 -23.17 23.83
C PHE A 140 -8.88 -23.96 22.66
N ILE A 141 -8.92 -25.30 22.71
CA ILE A 141 -8.50 -26.17 21.60
C ILE A 141 -9.39 -25.91 20.36
N LEU A 142 -10.72 -25.88 20.53
CA LEU A 142 -11.64 -25.58 19.43
C LEU A 142 -11.42 -24.19 18.85
N ALA A 143 -11.13 -23.20 19.71
CA ALA A 143 -10.82 -21.84 19.28
C ALA A 143 -9.50 -21.75 18.52
N GLU A 144 -8.47 -22.49 18.93
CA GLU A 144 -7.22 -22.63 18.16
C GLU A 144 -7.50 -23.24 16.78
N CYS A 145 -8.24 -24.35 16.71
CA CYS A 145 -8.64 -24.98 15.45
C CYS A 145 -9.39 -23.99 14.55
N LEU A 146 -10.30 -23.19 15.10
CA LEU A 146 -11.01 -22.15 14.36
C LEU A 146 -10.07 -21.10 13.76
N LEU A 147 -9.07 -20.63 14.51
CA LEU A 147 -8.08 -19.66 14.03
C LEU A 147 -7.21 -20.25 12.90
N LEU A 148 -6.82 -21.52 13.02
CA LEU A 148 -6.06 -22.23 11.99
C LEU A 148 -6.89 -22.48 10.72
N VAL A 149 -8.16 -22.90 10.87
CA VAL A 149 -9.10 -23.03 9.74
C VAL A 149 -9.31 -21.68 9.07
N ALA A 150 -9.49 -20.60 9.84
CA ALA A 150 -9.62 -19.25 9.29
C ALA A 150 -8.36 -18.80 8.53
N MET A 151 -7.18 -19.20 8.99
CA MET A 151 -5.91 -18.96 8.30
C MET A 151 -5.86 -19.71 6.97
N ILE A 152 -6.14 -21.03 6.97
CA ILE A 152 -6.18 -21.86 5.75
C ILE A 152 -7.19 -21.30 4.75
N TRP A 153 -8.40 -20.98 5.22
CA TRP A 153 -9.43 -20.35 4.41
C TRP A 153 -8.95 -19.05 3.78
N THR A 154 -8.24 -18.21 4.53
CA THR A 154 -7.68 -16.95 4.02
C THR A 154 -6.62 -17.20 2.96
N ILE A 155 -5.78 -18.22 3.10
CA ILE A 155 -4.78 -18.61 2.10
C ILE A 155 -5.46 -19.09 0.81
N TRP A 156 -6.49 -19.94 0.94
CA TRP A 156 -7.20 -20.51 -0.22
C TRP A 156 -8.04 -19.49 -0.98
N THR A 157 -8.71 -18.57 -0.29
CA THR A 157 -9.58 -17.56 -0.91
C THR A 157 -8.84 -16.29 -1.32
N GLY A 158 -7.69 -16.01 -0.71
CA GLY A 158 -6.88 -14.82 -0.93
C GLY A 158 -5.74 -15.01 -1.92
N GLN A 159 -5.91 -15.81 -2.98
CA GLN A 159 -4.87 -15.97 -4.01
C GLN A 159 -4.62 -14.64 -4.74
N GLU A 160 -3.36 -14.26 -4.91
CA GLU A 160 -2.91 -13.01 -5.56
C GLU A 160 -3.57 -11.71 -5.05
N PRO A 161 -3.59 -11.44 -3.73
CA PRO A 161 -4.35 -10.31 -3.18
C PRO A 161 -3.78 -8.94 -3.62
N SER A 162 -2.54 -8.92 -4.11
CA SER A 162 -1.87 -7.73 -4.66
C SER A 162 -2.26 -7.40 -6.09
N ARG A 163 -2.66 -8.37 -6.91
CA ARG A 163 -2.82 -8.18 -8.37
C ARG A 163 -3.83 -7.11 -8.75
N PRO A 164 -5.06 -7.07 -8.18
CA PRO A 164 -6.01 -5.99 -8.46
C PRO A 164 -5.48 -4.60 -8.07
N TRP A 165 -4.73 -4.52 -6.97
CA TRP A 165 -4.11 -3.28 -6.52
C TRP A 165 -3.01 -2.81 -7.48
N VAL A 166 -2.15 -3.73 -7.93
CA VAL A 166 -1.06 -3.46 -8.89
C VAL A 166 -1.62 -2.99 -10.21
N VAL A 167 -2.54 -3.75 -10.81
CA VAL A 167 -3.21 -3.40 -12.07
C VAL A 167 -3.87 -2.03 -11.96
N SER A 168 -4.61 -1.77 -10.86
CA SER A 168 -5.26 -0.48 -10.64
C SER A 168 -4.28 0.69 -10.51
N ARG A 169 -3.13 0.50 -9.85
CA ARG A 169 -2.10 1.55 -9.73
C ARG A 169 -1.42 1.78 -11.08
N MET A 170 -1.02 0.72 -11.76
CA MET A 170 -0.35 0.80 -13.07
C MET A 170 -1.24 1.48 -14.10
N ARG A 171 -2.49 1.06 -14.25
CA ARG A 171 -3.47 1.73 -15.13
C ARG A 171 -3.61 3.22 -14.79
N GLY A 172 -3.66 3.56 -13.51
CA GLY A 172 -3.76 4.94 -13.05
C GLY A 172 -2.51 5.81 -13.30
N GLU A 173 -1.31 5.21 -13.32
CA GLU A 173 -0.07 5.91 -13.71
C GLU A 173 0.08 6.00 -15.22
N VAL A 174 -0.20 4.93 -15.97
CA VAL A 174 -0.19 4.93 -17.44
C VAL A 174 -1.17 5.97 -17.97
N PHE A 175 -2.39 6.05 -17.42
CA PHE A 175 -3.35 7.11 -17.79
C PHE A 175 -2.80 8.51 -17.58
N ARG A 176 -2.16 8.75 -16.42
CA ARG A 176 -1.55 10.05 -16.12
C ARG A 176 -0.40 10.36 -17.07
N ARG A 177 0.44 9.38 -17.38
CA ARG A 177 1.53 9.53 -18.34
C ARG A 177 0.98 9.85 -19.72
N GLU A 178 -0.02 9.13 -20.24
CA GLU A 178 -0.63 9.44 -21.55
C GLU A 178 -1.10 10.90 -21.62
N MET A 179 -1.74 11.40 -20.56
CA MET A 179 -2.17 12.80 -20.44
C MET A 179 -1.00 13.79 -20.59
N PHE A 180 0.15 13.50 -19.97
CA PHE A 180 1.33 14.36 -19.98
C PHE A 180 2.22 14.18 -21.22
N LEU A 181 2.22 12.99 -21.85
CA LEU A 181 2.83 12.76 -23.16
C LEU A 181 2.10 13.58 -24.24
N LEU A 182 0.76 13.61 -24.19
CA LEU A 182 -0.05 14.44 -25.08
C LEU A 182 0.17 15.93 -24.82
N LEU A 183 0.24 16.35 -23.54
CA LEU A 183 0.55 17.73 -23.18
C LEU A 183 1.91 18.17 -23.75
N ALA A 184 2.95 17.33 -23.64
CA ALA A 184 4.29 17.63 -24.12
C ALA A 184 4.47 17.40 -25.64
N GLY A 185 3.54 16.70 -26.30
CA GLY A 185 3.64 16.33 -27.71
C GLY A 185 4.81 15.37 -27.98
N VAL A 186 4.98 14.35 -27.16
CA VAL A 186 6.07 13.36 -27.24
C VAL A 186 5.56 11.92 -27.28
N GLY A 187 6.46 10.98 -27.57
CA GLY A 187 6.12 9.56 -27.70
C GLY A 187 5.18 9.34 -28.89
N PRO A 188 4.02 8.69 -28.72
CA PRO A 188 3.09 8.41 -29.82
C PRO A 188 2.52 9.66 -30.49
N TYR A 189 2.63 10.83 -29.84
CA TYR A 189 2.10 12.11 -30.31
C TYR A 189 3.15 12.97 -31.01
N LEU A 190 4.40 12.50 -31.10
CA LEU A 190 5.51 13.28 -31.65
C LEU A 190 5.33 13.52 -33.16
N GLY A 191 5.28 14.80 -33.53
CA GLY A 191 5.20 15.24 -34.94
C GLY A 191 3.81 15.13 -35.58
N LEU A 192 2.80 14.69 -34.82
CA LEU A 192 1.43 14.55 -35.31
C LEU A 192 0.68 15.89 -35.35
N SER A 193 -0.28 15.99 -36.27
CA SER A 193 -1.29 17.06 -36.24
C SER A 193 -2.22 16.87 -35.03
N SER A 194 -2.94 17.92 -34.64
CA SER A 194 -3.91 17.83 -33.53
C SER A 194 -4.95 16.73 -33.77
N GLU A 195 -5.49 16.60 -34.98
CA GLU A 195 -6.50 15.59 -35.33
C GLU A 195 -5.93 14.16 -35.31
N ASP A 196 -4.70 13.97 -35.79
CA ASP A 196 -4.01 12.68 -35.72
C ASP A 196 -3.71 12.29 -34.26
N ALA A 197 -3.26 13.25 -33.45
CA ALA A 197 -2.97 13.04 -32.04
C ALA A 197 -4.23 12.64 -31.25
N GLU A 198 -5.38 13.22 -31.57
CA GLU A 198 -6.67 12.83 -30.98
C GLU A 198 -7.08 11.40 -31.35
N ARG A 199 -6.92 11.01 -32.63
CA ARG A 199 -7.20 9.63 -33.07
C ARG A 199 -6.29 8.61 -32.35
N VAL A 200 -4.99 8.91 -32.24
CA VAL A 200 -4.04 8.04 -31.52
C VAL A 200 -4.39 7.97 -30.04
N ARG A 201 -4.75 9.10 -29.41
CA ARG A 201 -5.19 9.15 -28.02
C ARG A 201 -6.38 8.23 -27.79
N ASP A 202 -7.43 8.35 -28.61
CA ASP A 202 -8.67 7.59 -28.41
C ASP A 202 -8.43 6.09 -28.57
N ALA A 203 -7.63 5.69 -29.55
CA ALA A 203 -7.22 4.30 -29.72
C ALA A 203 -6.49 3.76 -28.48
N ARG A 204 -5.52 4.52 -27.93
CA ARG A 204 -4.75 4.12 -26.74
C ARG A 204 -5.60 4.09 -25.47
N LEU A 205 -6.51 5.06 -25.30
CA LEU A 205 -7.42 5.10 -24.15
C LEU A 205 -8.41 3.93 -24.16
N ASN A 206 -8.89 3.52 -25.34
CA ASN A 206 -9.75 2.34 -25.49
C ASN A 206 -9.03 1.05 -25.08
N VAL A 207 -7.74 0.91 -25.38
CA VAL A 207 -6.93 -0.21 -24.89
C VAL A 207 -6.76 -0.10 -23.36
N LEU A 208 -6.42 1.09 -22.86
CA LEU A 208 -6.10 1.30 -21.46
C LEU A 208 -7.28 1.06 -20.50
N SER A 209 -8.52 1.33 -20.92
CA SER A 209 -9.71 1.19 -20.07
C SER A 209 -9.90 -0.24 -19.57
N ASN A 210 -9.58 -1.23 -20.42
CA ASN A 210 -9.75 -2.64 -20.14
C ASN A 210 -8.43 -3.42 -20.08
N ALA A 211 -7.29 -2.71 -20.14
CA ALA A 211 -5.98 -3.34 -20.19
C ALA A 211 -5.71 -4.26 -18.99
N GLU A 212 -5.32 -5.50 -19.29
CA GLU A 212 -4.74 -6.45 -18.35
C GLU A 212 -3.25 -6.15 -18.11
N GLN A 213 -2.63 -6.90 -17.21
CA GLN A 213 -1.24 -6.66 -16.77
C GLN A 213 -0.24 -6.65 -17.94
N ALA A 214 -0.30 -7.63 -18.85
CA ALA A 214 0.63 -7.70 -19.99
C ALA A 214 0.46 -6.51 -20.96
N GLN A 215 -0.77 -6.08 -21.20
CA GLN A 215 -1.08 -4.91 -22.03
C GLN A 215 -0.64 -3.61 -21.35
N LEU A 216 -0.77 -3.52 -20.01
CA LEU A 216 -0.23 -2.40 -19.25
C LEU A 216 1.30 -2.36 -19.30
N ASP A 217 1.97 -3.51 -19.22
CA ASP A 217 3.42 -3.61 -19.33
C ASP A 217 3.89 -3.21 -20.74
N GLU A 218 3.16 -3.59 -21.79
CA GLU A 218 3.41 -3.14 -23.16
C GLU A 218 3.20 -1.63 -23.33
N LEU A 219 2.06 -1.11 -22.87
CA LEU A 219 1.82 0.33 -22.90
C LEU A 219 2.91 1.07 -22.13
N ASN A 220 3.41 0.51 -21.02
CA ASN A 220 4.46 1.12 -20.21
C ASN A 220 5.85 1.15 -20.87
N ARG A 221 6.05 0.50 -22.03
CA ARG A 221 7.29 0.66 -22.80
C ARG A 221 7.44 2.08 -23.33
N PHE A 222 8.69 2.54 -23.44
CA PHE A 222 9.06 3.87 -23.95
C PHE A 222 9.59 3.78 -25.36
N ALA A 223 8.92 2.97 -26.17
CA ALA A 223 9.26 2.73 -27.55
C ALA A 223 8.01 2.37 -28.35
N ASP A 224 8.03 2.75 -29.62
CA ASP A 224 7.04 2.29 -30.59
C ASP A 224 7.63 1.15 -31.40
N ARG A 225 6.81 0.13 -31.68
CA ARG A 225 7.19 -0.97 -32.56
C ARG A 225 6.59 -0.75 -33.93
N THR A 226 7.41 -0.80 -34.96
CA THR A 226 6.93 -0.72 -36.35
C THR A 226 6.27 -2.03 -36.76
N THR A 227 5.51 -2.00 -37.86
CA THR A 227 4.93 -3.21 -38.48
C THR A 227 5.99 -4.20 -38.95
N LEU A 228 7.24 -3.76 -39.13
CA LEU A 228 8.40 -4.57 -39.50
C LEU A 228 9.14 -5.14 -38.28
N GLY A 229 8.71 -4.81 -37.07
CA GLY A 229 9.28 -5.31 -35.81
C GLY A 229 10.38 -4.44 -35.21
N ASP A 230 10.83 -3.40 -35.92
CA ASP A 230 11.83 -2.45 -35.42
C ASP A 230 11.30 -1.66 -34.22
N GLU A 231 12.15 -1.46 -33.22
CA GLU A 231 11.83 -0.71 -32.01
C GLU A 231 12.45 0.68 -32.09
N HIS A 232 11.64 1.71 -31.88
CA HIS A 232 12.06 3.11 -31.88
C HIS A 232 11.85 3.72 -30.50
N HIS A 233 12.94 3.95 -29.78
CA HIS A 233 12.91 4.55 -28.45
C HIS A 233 12.53 6.04 -28.55
N TRP A 234 11.57 6.46 -27.73
CA TRP A 234 11.07 7.83 -27.77
C TRP A 234 12.15 8.87 -27.42
N GLN A 235 13.17 8.49 -26.66
CA GLN A 235 14.30 9.38 -26.36
C GLN A 235 15.06 9.79 -27.64
N ASP A 236 15.31 8.84 -28.52
CA ASP A 236 16.06 9.06 -29.76
C ASP A 236 15.19 9.74 -30.81
N GLU A 237 13.91 9.36 -30.88
CA GLU A 237 12.96 9.93 -31.84
C GLU A 237 12.72 11.43 -31.61
N VAL A 238 12.76 11.90 -30.36
CA VAL A 238 12.69 13.35 -30.07
C VAL A 238 13.79 14.08 -30.83
N TRP A 239 15.04 13.59 -30.83
CA TRP A 239 16.15 14.24 -31.54
C TRP A 239 16.08 14.01 -33.05
N ARG A 240 15.66 12.82 -33.48
CA ARG A 240 15.62 12.42 -34.89
C ARG A 240 14.54 13.14 -35.69
N ARG A 241 13.34 13.32 -35.12
CA ARG A 241 12.16 13.90 -35.81
C ARG A 241 11.97 15.40 -35.61
N ASN A 242 12.91 16.10 -34.98
CA ASN A 242 12.84 17.56 -34.91
C ASN A 242 13.15 18.18 -36.26
N SER A 243 12.14 18.21 -37.12
CA SER A 243 12.16 18.99 -38.33
C SER A 243 11.92 20.47 -37.96
N PRO A 244 12.83 21.40 -38.34
CA PRO A 244 12.68 22.83 -38.08
C PRO A 244 11.46 23.49 -38.75
N GLN A 245 10.66 22.72 -39.52
CA GLN A 245 9.47 23.17 -40.23
C GLN A 245 8.21 23.26 -39.34
N GLN A 246 8.18 22.59 -38.18
CA GLN A 246 7.14 22.78 -37.19
C GLN A 246 7.63 23.82 -36.19
N GLY A 247 7.30 25.10 -36.43
CA GLY A 247 7.58 26.17 -35.47
C GLY A 247 7.05 25.83 -34.06
N PRO A 248 7.54 26.50 -32.99
CA PRO A 248 7.08 26.25 -31.64
C PRO A 248 5.55 26.37 -31.58
N ALA A 249 4.87 25.38 -31.01
CA ALA A 249 3.43 25.46 -30.80
C ALA A 249 3.11 26.76 -30.03
N PRO A 250 2.00 27.46 -30.34
CA PRO A 250 1.74 28.80 -29.82
C PRO A 250 1.57 28.88 -28.29
N ASP A 251 1.62 27.75 -27.57
CA ASP A 251 1.42 27.61 -26.13
C ASP A 251 2.53 26.79 -25.42
N VAL A 252 3.71 26.59 -26.03
CA VAL A 252 4.78 25.74 -25.44
C VAL A 252 5.17 26.19 -24.03
N VAL A 253 5.32 27.50 -23.79
CA VAL A 253 5.70 28.04 -22.49
C VAL A 253 4.65 27.69 -21.43
N ASP A 254 3.37 27.81 -21.76
CA ASP A 254 2.28 27.46 -20.85
C ASP A 254 2.24 25.96 -20.59
N ARG A 255 2.47 25.13 -21.61
CA ARG A 255 2.59 23.67 -21.45
C ARG A 255 3.75 23.29 -20.54
N MET A 256 4.91 23.96 -20.67
CA MET A 256 6.06 23.77 -19.79
C MET A 256 5.71 24.12 -18.34
N ARG A 257 5.04 25.25 -18.08
CA ARG A 257 4.57 25.64 -16.73
C ARG A 257 3.59 24.61 -16.16
N THR A 258 2.60 24.20 -16.95
CA THR A 258 1.63 23.18 -16.56
C THR A 258 2.30 21.85 -16.23
N TYR A 259 3.26 21.41 -17.05
CA TYR A 259 4.01 20.19 -16.82
C TYR A 259 4.85 20.28 -15.54
N LEU A 260 5.52 21.41 -15.31
CA LEU A 260 6.29 21.68 -14.09
C LEU A 260 5.42 21.53 -12.83
N ASP A 261 4.26 22.19 -12.79
CA ASP A 261 3.42 22.21 -11.59
C ASP A 261 2.61 20.94 -11.40
N TYR A 262 1.94 20.46 -12.45
CA TYR A 262 1.00 19.34 -12.33
C TYR A 262 1.65 17.97 -12.45
N ARG A 263 2.80 17.84 -13.14
CA ARG A 263 3.53 16.57 -13.27
C ARG A 263 4.70 16.49 -12.31
N ILE A 264 5.65 17.43 -12.36
CA ILE A 264 6.88 17.33 -11.57
C ILE A 264 6.63 17.66 -10.10
N ARG A 265 6.22 18.89 -9.78
CA ARG A 265 6.04 19.36 -8.39
C ARG A 265 4.98 18.56 -7.64
N ARG A 266 3.83 18.29 -8.28
CA ARG A 266 2.77 17.47 -7.69
C ARG A 266 3.26 16.07 -7.32
N GLN A 267 4.03 15.44 -8.20
CA GLN A 267 4.55 14.09 -7.97
C GLN A 267 5.67 14.12 -6.92
N ALA A 268 6.55 15.12 -6.94
CA ALA A 268 7.57 15.31 -5.91
C ALA A 268 6.96 15.49 -4.52
N LEU A 269 5.88 16.27 -4.39
CA LEU A 269 5.11 16.41 -3.15
C LEU A 269 4.48 15.07 -2.73
N PHE A 270 3.90 14.32 -3.68
CA PHE A 270 3.39 12.99 -3.37
C PHE A 270 4.48 12.05 -2.83
N MET A 271 5.68 12.07 -3.43
CA MET A 271 6.82 11.28 -2.95
C MET A 271 7.23 11.71 -1.54
N GLU A 272 7.35 13.01 -1.28
CA GLU A 272 7.70 13.55 0.04
C GLU A 272 6.72 13.09 1.14
N LEU A 273 5.43 13.29 0.92
CA LEU A 273 4.37 12.85 1.84
C LEU A 273 4.39 11.32 2.02
N SER A 274 4.78 10.58 0.99
CA SER A 274 4.87 9.12 1.03
C SER A 274 6.10 8.63 1.81
N VAL A 275 7.25 9.29 1.67
CA VAL A 275 8.44 9.05 2.50
C VAL A 275 8.11 9.24 3.98
N GLU A 276 7.53 10.39 4.33
CA GLU A 276 7.19 10.71 5.70
C GLU A 276 6.20 9.69 6.30
N LYS A 277 5.22 9.26 5.49
CA LYS A 277 4.27 8.21 5.88
C LYS A 277 4.96 6.86 6.13
N CYS A 278 5.85 6.44 5.24
CA CYS A 278 6.59 5.20 5.37
C CYS A 278 7.49 5.22 6.62
N GLU A 279 8.26 6.28 6.82
CA GLU A 279 9.16 6.42 7.98
C GLU A 279 8.41 6.48 9.32
N ARG A 280 7.26 7.15 9.38
CA ARG A 280 6.42 7.12 10.60
C ARG A 280 5.90 5.71 10.90
N THR A 281 5.50 4.98 9.87
CA THR A 281 4.99 3.60 10.01
C THR A 281 6.11 2.69 10.51
N GLU A 282 7.29 2.78 9.89
CA GLU A 282 8.50 2.04 10.27
C GLU A 282 8.91 2.33 11.73
N ARG A 283 8.99 3.61 12.11
CA ARG A 283 9.31 4.02 13.48
C ARG A 283 8.28 3.55 14.50
N SER A 284 7.01 3.48 14.13
CA SER A 284 5.96 2.99 15.02
C SER A 284 6.07 1.49 15.23
N LEU A 285 6.10 0.71 14.15
CA LEU A 285 6.20 -0.74 14.22
C LEU A 285 7.52 -1.19 14.85
N GLY A 286 8.64 -0.56 14.49
CA GLY A 286 9.94 -0.86 15.06
C GLY A 286 10.02 -0.57 16.56
N ARG A 287 9.33 0.45 17.08
CA ARG A 287 9.24 0.70 18.54
C ARG A 287 8.42 -0.38 19.24
N VAL A 288 7.30 -0.77 18.66
CA VAL A 288 6.44 -1.83 19.23
C VAL A 288 7.20 -3.17 19.24
N ALA A 289 7.86 -3.54 18.15
CA ALA A 289 8.68 -4.74 18.07
C ALA A 289 9.78 -4.75 19.13
N LYS A 290 10.58 -3.67 19.24
CA LYS A 290 11.61 -3.54 20.28
C LYS A 290 11.04 -3.64 21.69
N ALA A 291 9.92 -2.98 21.96
CA ALA A 291 9.26 -3.04 23.26
C ALA A 291 8.81 -4.46 23.61
N MET A 292 8.24 -5.20 22.65
CA MET A 292 7.83 -6.59 22.88
C MET A 292 9.02 -7.53 23.09
N VAL A 293 10.13 -7.35 22.35
CA VAL A 293 11.35 -8.15 22.58
C VAL A 293 11.91 -7.88 23.97
N LEU A 294 12.05 -6.61 24.37
CA LEU A 294 12.56 -6.26 25.69
C LEU A 294 11.65 -6.78 26.81
N ALA A 295 10.33 -6.64 26.65
CA ALA A 295 9.36 -7.20 27.58
C ALA A 295 9.45 -8.73 27.62
N GLY A 296 9.59 -9.40 26.47
CA GLY A 296 9.73 -10.85 26.39
C GLY A 296 10.97 -11.36 27.12
N ILE A 297 12.12 -10.70 26.94
CA ILE A 297 13.36 -11.02 27.67
C ILE A 297 13.17 -10.82 29.17
N ALA A 298 12.63 -9.68 29.60
CA ALA A 298 12.40 -9.41 31.02
C ALA A 298 11.47 -10.45 31.66
N VAL A 299 10.36 -10.77 31.01
CA VAL A 299 9.40 -11.78 31.47
C VAL A 299 10.04 -13.17 31.50
N ALA A 300 10.82 -13.56 30.49
CA ALA A 300 11.51 -14.85 30.47
C ALA A 300 12.54 -14.98 31.61
N LEU A 301 13.28 -13.90 31.91
CA LEU A 301 14.19 -13.86 33.05
C LEU A 301 13.44 -13.97 34.39
N CYS A 302 12.32 -13.26 34.55
CA CYS A 302 11.45 -13.41 35.71
C CYS A 302 10.93 -14.84 35.84
N TYR A 303 10.53 -15.46 34.73
CA TYR A 303 10.06 -16.85 34.73
C TYR A 303 11.16 -17.82 35.15
N ALA A 304 12.37 -17.67 34.61
CA ALA A 304 13.51 -18.49 34.97
C ALA A 304 13.88 -18.34 36.46
N ALA A 305 13.85 -17.11 36.98
CA ALA A 305 14.07 -16.85 38.41
C ALA A 305 13.00 -17.50 39.29
N LEU A 306 11.73 -17.46 38.87
CA LEU A 306 10.64 -18.14 39.57
C LEU A 306 10.81 -19.67 39.57
N LEU A 307 11.26 -20.25 38.45
CA LEU A 307 11.56 -21.68 38.36
C LEU A 307 12.73 -22.09 39.26
N LEU A 308 13.75 -21.23 39.40
CA LEU A 308 14.89 -21.48 40.30
C LEU A 308 14.56 -21.29 41.78
N ALA A 309 13.56 -20.45 42.11
CA ALA A 309 13.18 -20.13 43.48
C ALA A 309 12.04 -21.00 44.03
N GLY A 310 11.37 -21.78 43.18
CA GLY A 310 10.23 -22.61 43.57
C GLY A 310 10.66 -23.85 44.37
N PRO A 311 10.18 -24.06 45.61
CA PRO A 311 10.41 -25.31 46.34
C PRO A 311 9.69 -26.47 45.64
N ASP A 312 10.35 -27.62 45.54
CA ASP A 312 9.85 -28.82 44.89
C ASP A 312 8.44 -29.20 45.41
N GLY A 313 7.46 -29.22 44.50
CA GLY A 313 6.16 -29.86 44.75
C GLY A 313 4.94 -28.94 45.03
N HIS A 314 5.05 -27.62 44.96
CA HIS A 314 3.88 -26.74 45.06
C HIS A 314 3.30 -26.40 43.69
N THR A 315 1.96 -26.42 43.56
CA THR A 315 1.26 -25.96 42.36
C THR A 315 1.69 -24.53 42.02
N PRO A 316 2.01 -24.22 40.76
CA PRO A 316 2.51 -22.89 40.39
C PRO A 316 1.50 -21.83 40.79
N SER A 317 1.97 -20.77 41.43
CA SER A 317 1.12 -19.63 41.79
C SER A 317 0.51 -19.00 40.53
N THR A 318 -0.65 -18.36 40.66
CA THR A 318 -1.29 -17.64 39.54
C THR A 318 -0.35 -16.63 38.89
N THR A 319 0.52 -15.99 39.68
CA THR A 319 1.57 -15.09 39.18
C THR A 319 2.59 -15.82 38.30
N ALA A 320 3.05 -17.01 38.70
CA ALA A 320 3.96 -17.81 37.89
C ALA A 320 3.32 -18.28 36.58
N ALA A 321 2.02 -18.63 36.60
CA ALA A 321 1.26 -18.99 35.41
C ALA A 321 1.10 -17.80 34.44
N ILE A 322 0.80 -16.59 34.94
CA ILE A 322 0.76 -15.38 34.12
C ILE A 322 2.13 -15.08 33.49
N VAL A 323 3.20 -15.21 34.27
CA VAL A 323 4.57 -15.00 33.78
C VAL A 323 4.94 -16.04 32.72
N ALA A 324 4.56 -17.31 32.90
CA ALA A 324 4.74 -18.37 31.91
C ALA A 324 4.00 -18.08 30.59
N LEU A 325 2.73 -17.67 30.68
CA LEU A 325 1.93 -17.27 29.53
C LEU A 325 2.58 -16.12 28.76
N LEU A 326 3.02 -15.08 29.47
CA LEU A 326 3.67 -13.94 28.83
C LEU A 326 5.02 -14.35 28.20
N ALA A 327 5.79 -15.21 28.85
CA ALA A 327 7.07 -15.71 28.33
C ALA A 327 6.89 -16.48 27.02
N ALA A 328 5.86 -17.32 26.93
CA ALA A 328 5.56 -18.11 25.74
C ALA A 328 4.77 -17.33 24.67
N GLY A 329 3.91 -16.38 25.06
CA GLY A 329 3.03 -15.63 24.17
C GLY A 329 3.66 -14.40 23.52
N LEU A 330 4.62 -13.74 24.16
CA LEU A 330 5.28 -12.55 23.62
C LEU A 330 6.12 -12.82 22.34
N PRO A 331 6.90 -13.91 22.23
CA PRO A 331 7.68 -14.17 21.01
C PRO A 331 6.81 -14.35 19.75
N PRO A 332 5.71 -15.14 19.74
CA PRO A 332 4.79 -15.20 18.60
C PRO A 332 4.18 -13.84 18.23
N LEU A 333 3.80 -13.02 19.22
CA LEU A 333 3.28 -11.67 18.98
C LEU A 333 4.35 -10.74 18.37
N CYS A 334 5.60 -10.86 18.81
CA CYS A 334 6.72 -10.16 18.21
C CYS A 334 6.89 -10.56 16.73
N ASN A 335 6.86 -11.85 16.43
CA ASN A 335 6.93 -12.36 15.07
C ASN A 335 5.77 -11.82 14.20
N ALA A 336 4.56 -11.73 14.73
CA ALA A 336 3.43 -11.13 14.03
C ALA A 336 3.69 -9.65 13.66
N VAL A 337 4.24 -8.86 14.59
CA VAL A 337 4.57 -7.44 14.31
C VAL A 337 5.70 -7.30 13.31
N LEU A 338 6.73 -8.15 13.38
CA LEU A 338 7.81 -8.17 12.38
C LEU A 338 7.28 -8.57 11.00
N ALA A 339 6.38 -9.55 10.93
CA ALA A 339 5.71 -9.93 9.68
C ALA A 339 4.88 -8.77 9.10
N ILE A 340 4.15 -8.04 9.95
CA ILE A 340 3.43 -6.83 9.54
C ILE A 340 4.40 -5.74 9.05
N GLN A 341 5.52 -5.53 9.74
CA GLN A 341 6.55 -4.57 9.33
C GLN A 341 7.11 -4.93 7.94
N ASN A 342 7.42 -6.21 7.72
CA ASN A 342 7.89 -6.72 6.43
C ASN A 342 6.85 -6.56 5.32
N LEU A 343 5.57 -6.82 5.61
CA LEU A 343 4.44 -6.62 4.69
C LEU A 343 4.33 -5.16 4.21
N PHE A 344 4.57 -4.19 5.10
CA PHE A 344 4.54 -2.79 4.70
C PHE A 344 5.75 -2.38 3.84
N ALA A 345 6.88 -3.09 3.98
CA ALA A 345 8.15 -2.79 3.31
C ALA A 345 8.52 -1.29 3.36
N ALA A 346 8.20 -0.63 4.48
CA ALA A 346 8.13 0.82 4.54
C ALA A 346 9.50 1.48 4.31
N GLN A 347 10.57 0.89 4.83
CA GLN A 347 11.93 1.40 4.62
C GLN A 347 12.34 1.36 3.14
N ARG A 348 12.10 0.24 2.44
CA ARG A 348 12.42 0.08 1.00
C ARG A 348 11.62 1.06 0.14
N LEU A 349 10.32 1.19 0.40
CA LEU A 349 9.48 2.16 -0.28
C LEU A 349 9.93 3.61 0.00
N ALA A 350 10.27 3.93 1.25
CA ALA A 350 10.76 5.26 1.60
C ALA A 350 12.05 5.61 0.84
N ALA A 351 12.99 4.67 0.73
CA ALA A 351 14.23 4.87 -0.03
C ALA A 351 13.94 5.16 -1.51
N SER A 352 13.13 4.31 -2.16
CA SER A 352 12.75 4.48 -3.57
C SER A 352 12.04 5.82 -3.84
N TYR A 353 11.12 6.24 -2.96
CA TYR A 353 10.46 7.54 -3.09
C TYR A 353 11.41 8.72 -2.86
N ARG A 354 12.39 8.59 -1.95
CA ARG A 354 13.38 9.64 -1.68
C ARG A 354 14.27 9.88 -2.89
N GLU A 355 14.74 8.79 -3.50
CA GLU A 355 15.57 8.82 -4.71
C GLU A 355 14.80 9.42 -5.89
N THR A 356 13.58 8.92 -6.15
CA THR A 356 12.72 9.46 -7.23
C THR A 356 12.41 10.94 -7.02
N ARG A 357 12.18 11.38 -5.77
CA ARG A 357 11.99 12.80 -5.45
C ARG A 357 13.24 13.63 -5.79
N GLN A 358 14.44 13.14 -5.48
CA GLN A 358 15.68 13.84 -5.81
C GLN A 358 15.87 13.98 -7.32
N GLU A 359 15.59 12.92 -8.09
CA GLU A 359 15.59 12.99 -9.57
C GLU A 359 14.59 14.02 -10.09
N LEU A 360 13.35 14.02 -9.55
CA LEU A 360 12.32 14.98 -9.95
C LEU A 360 12.71 16.43 -9.64
N LEU A 361 13.40 16.69 -8.53
CA LEU A 361 13.92 18.03 -8.21
C LEU A 361 15.02 18.46 -9.19
N GLY A 362 15.84 17.52 -9.68
CA GLY A 362 16.81 17.78 -10.75
C GLY A 362 16.11 18.16 -12.07
N HIS A 363 15.07 17.42 -12.44
CA HIS A 363 14.24 17.73 -13.62
C HIS A 363 13.50 19.07 -13.45
N GLU A 364 13.04 19.37 -12.24
CA GLU A 364 12.41 20.65 -11.90
C GLU A 364 13.34 21.83 -12.17
N ASN A 365 14.57 21.77 -11.67
CA ASN A 365 15.58 22.82 -11.89
C ASN A 365 15.92 22.98 -13.37
N THR A 366 16.00 21.87 -14.10
CA THR A 366 16.22 21.88 -15.56
C THR A 366 15.08 22.59 -16.29
N LEU A 367 13.83 22.26 -15.96
CA LEU A 367 12.66 22.89 -16.60
C LEU A 367 12.52 24.37 -16.23
N ARG A 368 12.80 24.75 -14.98
CA ARG A 368 12.85 26.17 -14.57
C ARG A 368 13.90 26.94 -15.35
N THR A 369 15.07 26.34 -15.57
CA THR A 369 16.13 26.95 -16.38
C THR A 369 15.68 27.14 -17.82
N LEU A 370 14.99 26.15 -18.41
CA LEU A 370 14.40 26.29 -19.75
C LEU A 370 13.35 27.40 -19.80
N LEU A 371 12.47 27.50 -18.80
CA LEU A 371 11.43 28.53 -18.70
C LEU A 371 11.99 29.95 -18.53
N SER A 372 13.22 30.10 -18.02
CA SER A 372 13.88 31.40 -17.92
C SER A 372 14.46 31.91 -19.24
N LYS A 373 14.56 31.04 -20.26
CA LYS A 373 15.10 31.36 -21.58
C LYS A 373 13.96 31.65 -22.57
N PRO A 374 14.22 32.43 -23.64
CA PRO A 374 13.24 32.62 -24.70
C PRO A 374 12.86 31.29 -25.35
N ALA A 375 11.59 31.16 -25.76
CA ALA A 375 11.07 29.97 -26.41
C ALA A 375 11.62 29.84 -27.85
N THR A 376 12.79 29.22 -27.97
CA THR A 376 13.40 28.85 -29.25
C THR A 376 12.97 27.44 -29.67
N PRO A 377 13.11 27.06 -30.95
CA PRO A 377 12.90 25.68 -31.39
C PRO A 377 13.70 24.68 -30.55
N ASP A 378 14.95 24.99 -30.22
CA ASP A 378 15.81 24.17 -29.35
C ASP A 378 15.21 24.00 -27.93
N ALA A 379 14.56 25.03 -27.39
CA ALA A 379 13.89 24.94 -26.10
C ALA A 379 12.71 23.94 -26.13
N VAL A 380 11.99 23.86 -27.26
CA VAL A 380 10.92 22.86 -27.47
C VAL A 380 11.50 21.45 -27.46
N VAL A 381 12.61 21.24 -28.17
CA VAL A 381 13.34 19.96 -28.20
C VAL A 381 13.76 19.53 -26.80
N LEU A 382 14.40 20.44 -26.07
CA LEU A 382 14.89 20.18 -24.71
C LEU A 382 13.74 19.88 -23.74
N PHE A 383 12.61 20.56 -23.86
CA PHE A 383 11.42 20.25 -23.07
C PHE A 383 10.86 18.87 -23.39
N ARG A 384 10.74 18.52 -24.68
CA ARG A 384 10.27 17.19 -25.11
C ARG A 384 11.18 16.08 -24.59
N ALA A 385 12.50 16.26 -24.72
CA ALA A 385 13.49 15.31 -24.21
C ALA A 385 13.41 15.18 -22.68
N LEU A 386 13.23 16.30 -21.98
CA LEU A 386 13.04 16.32 -20.53
C LEU A 386 11.74 15.63 -20.11
N ALA A 387 10.64 15.83 -20.83
CA ALA A 387 9.36 15.18 -20.55
C ALA A 387 9.50 13.64 -20.66
N VAL A 388 10.13 13.13 -21.73
CA VAL A 388 10.42 11.69 -21.86
C VAL A 388 11.27 11.18 -20.68
N ARG A 389 12.29 11.93 -20.27
CA ARG A 389 13.15 11.57 -19.13
C ARG A 389 12.38 11.54 -17.80
N VAL A 390 11.53 12.52 -17.54
CA VAL A 390 10.67 12.56 -16.34
C VAL A 390 9.74 11.35 -16.33
N GLU A 391 9.07 11.05 -17.45
CA GLU A 391 8.17 9.91 -17.52
C GLU A 391 8.89 8.58 -17.34
N LEU A 392 10.14 8.45 -17.81
CA LEU A 392 10.99 7.29 -17.55
C LEU A 392 11.35 7.15 -16.07
N THR A 393 11.79 8.23 -15.40
CA THR A 393 12.03 8.24 -13.95
C THR A 393 10.80 7.73 -13.19
N LEU A 394 9.60 8.16 -13.59
CA LEU A 394 8.35 7.76 -12.94
C LEU A 394 7.93 6.32 -13.27
N ALA A 395 8.18 5.85 -14.48
CA ALA A 395 7.96 4.46 -14.84
C ALA A 395 8.92 3.52 -14.10
N GLU A 396 10.16 3.94 -13.89
CA GLU A 396 11.14 3.18 -13.12
C GLU A 396 10.79 3.17 -11.62
N GLU A 397 10.27 4.27 -11.06
CA GLU A 397 9.67 4.23 -9.72
C GLU A 397 8.54 3.20 -9.63
N LEU A 398 7.62 3.20 -10.60
CA LEU A 398 6.51 2.26 -10.62
C LEU A 398 7.00 0.81 -10.72
N ARG A 399 8.05 0.55 -11.51
CA ARG A 399 8.72 -0.75 -11.61
C ARG A 399 9.32 -1.17 -10.26
N ARG A 400 10.14 -0.31 -9.64
CA ARG A 400 10.72 -0.54 -8.30
C ARG A 400 9.64 -0.79 -7.25
N TRP A 401 8.57 0.01 -7.28
CA TRP A 401 7.41 -0.16 -6.42
C TRP A 401 6.76 -1.54 -6.59
N ARG A 402 6.57 -2.01 -7.83
CA ARG A 402 5.99 -3.33 -8.13
C ARG A 402 6.88 -4.45 -7.58
N ILE A 403 8.19 -4.36 -7.78
CA ILE A 403 9.17 -5.33 -7.24
C ILE A 403 9.10 -5.38 -5.70
N ILE A 404 8.99 -4.23 -5.04
CA ILE A 404 8.93 -4.17 -3.57
C ILE A 404 7.61 -4.76 -3.03
N VAL A 405 6.49 -4.48 -3.69
CA VAL A 405 5.15 -4.88 -3.25
C VAL A 405 4.83 -6.33 -3.58
N VAL A 406 5.33 -6.82 -4.73
CA VAL A 406 5.01 -8.15 -5.28
C VAL A 406 6.26 -9.01 -5.39
N LYS A 407 7.09 -8.98 -4.35
CA LYS A 407 8.38 -9.69 -4.30
C LYS A 407 8.30 -11.18 -4.72
N PRO A 408 7.28 -11.96 -4.31
CA PRO A 408 7.22 -13.38 -4.66
C PRO A 408 7.07 -13.67 -6.16
N GLU A 409 6.41 -12.78 -6.93
CA GLU A 409 6.26 -12.96 -8.38
C GLU A 409 7.62 -12.83 -9.08
N PHE A 410 8.44 -11.85 -8.69
CA PHE A 410 9.77 -11.63 -9.27
C PHE A 410 10.83 -12.62 -8.76
N ASP A 411 10.77 -13.03 -7.49
CA ASP A 411 11.68 -14.04 -6.93
C ASP A 411 11.47 -15.42 -7.60
N ALA A 412 10.29 -15.67 -8.20
CA ALA A 412 9.97 -16.88 -8.94
C ALA A 412 10.40 -16.87 -10.43
N GLY A 413 11.04 -15.79 -10.91
CA GLY A 413 11.49 -15.67 -12.30
C GLY A 413 10.38 -15.40 -13.33
N LEU A 414 9.22 -14.94 -12.88
CA LEU A 414 8.17 -14.31 -13.70
C LEU A 414 8.42 -12.79 -13.78
#